data_AF-A0A496Q764-F1
#
_entry.id   AF-A0A496Q764-F1
#
_cell.length_a   1.000
_cell.length_b   1.000
_cell.length_c   1.000
_cell.angle_alpha   90.00
_cell.angle_beta   90.00
_cell.angle_gamma   90.00
#
_symmetry.space_group_name_H-M   'P 1'
#
loop_
_entity.id
_entity.type
_entity.pdbx_description
1 polymer ?
#
loop_
_entity_poly.entity_id
_entity_poly.type
_entity_poly.pdbx_seq_one_letter_code
_entity_poly.pdbx_strand_id
1 'polypeptide(L)'
;MRRKINISRDELYKLYWVDKLSKREIAEKLGVSRATIIRRMREFGIPTRSQSEANRLFLSKPEVREKLRESSRRYWRSEEGRRRASEFGKKFWRSLTPKEREEYIKKLRERCWNRGLTKFDDPRLAEIGRKVSKANKGKPSWNKGLTKETDERVRKYAEKLRKRYHDKMLLEELKKFERQGYRCIPLIKVIPDAIVIKDGKVYAVELETDHPDFDKYHNLKVNPYDDVIWIMKSYKKRRG
;
A
#
# COMPACT_ATOMS: atom_id res chain seq x y z
N MET A 1 55.80 31.19 4.19
CA MET A 1 55.49 30.98 2.76
C MET A 1 54.32 30.01 2.61
N ARG A 2 53.33 30.31 1.76
CA ARG A 2 52.22 29.39 1.47
C ARG A 2 52.70 28.32 0.48
N ARG A 3 52.69 27.03 0.85
CA ARG A 3 52.92 25.92 -0.10
C ARG A 3 51.88 26.00 -1.22
N LYS A 4 52.32 26.28 -2.44
CA LYS A 4 51.50 26.13 -3.65
C LYS A 4 51.59 24.66 -4.06
N ILE A 5 50.44 24.02 -4.24
CA ILE A 5 50.36 22.67 -4.79
C ILE A 5 50.62 22.74 -6.29
N ASN A 6 51.47 21.83 -6.80
CA ASN A 6 51.67 21.65 -8.22
C ASN A 6 50.57 20.75 -8.80
N ILE A 7 49.38 21.32 -9.00
CA ILE A 7 48.25 20.67 -9.68
C ILE A 7 47.80 21.55 -10.85
N SER A 8 47.54 20.92 -11.99
CA SER A 8 46.99 21.61 -13.16
C SER A 8 45.49 21.90 -12.98
N ARG A 9 44.98 22.82 -13.79
CA ARG A 9 43.54 23.12 -13.80
C ARG A 9 42.71 21.89 -14.18
N ASP A 10 43.15 21.17 -15.20
CA ASP A 10 42.41 20.04 -15.76
C ASP A 10 42.42 18.84 -14.82
N GLU A 11 43.52 18.61 -14.11
CA GLU A 11 43.58 17.57 -13.09
C GLU A 11 42.65 17.89 -11.91
N LEU A 12 42.65 19.13 -11.42
CA LEU A 12 41.72 19.54 -10.37
C LEU A 12 40.26 19.49 -10.82
N TYR A 13 39.99 19.87 -12.08
CA TYR A 13 38.67 19.75 -12.69
C TYR A 13 38.25 18.29 -12.81
N LYS A 14 39.13 17.40 -13.25
CA LYS A 14 38.86 15.96 -13.35
C LYS A 14 38.52 15.38 -11.99
N LEU A 15 39.37 15.57 -10.99
CA LEU A 15 39.14 15.06 -9.63
C LEU A 15 37.80 15.56 -9.05
N TYR A 16 37.46 16.83 -9.31
CA TYR A 16 36.20 17.40 -8.86
C TYR A 16 35.05 16.99 -9.78
N TRP A 17 34.91 17.54 -10.97
CA TRP A 17 33.73 17.38 -11.81
C TRP A 17 33.58 16.01 -12.48
N VAL A 18 34.68 15.30 -12.78
CA VAL A 18 34.61 13.99 -13.45
C VAL A 18 34.53 12.87 -12.41
N ASP A 19 35.52 12.78 -11.52
CA ASP A 19 35.64 11.73 -10.50
C ASP A 19 34.71 11.96 -9.30
N LYS A 20 33.97 13.08 -9.30
CA LYS A 20 32.97 13.47 -8.28
C LYS A 20 33.49 13.53 -6.85
N LEU A 21 34.81 13.66 -6.65
CA LEU A 21 35.39 13.79 -5.32
C LEU A 21 34.94 15.08 -4.65
N SER A 22 34.86 15.06 -3.33
CA SER A 22 34.66 16.25 -2.52
C SER A 22 35.97 17.01 -2.34
N LYS A 23 35.88 18.29 -2.00
CA LYS A 23 37.07 19.11 -1.70
C LYS A 23 37.91 18.53 -0.56
N ARG A 24 37.30 17.78 0.36
CA ARG A 24 37.99 17.11 1.47
C ARG A 24 38.76 15.89 0.97
N GLU A 25 38.15 15.06 0.13
CA GLU A 25 38.80 13.89 -0.45
C GLU A 25 39.96 14.28 -1.38
N ILE A 26 39.80 15.35 -2.16
CA ILE A 26 40.88 15.90 -2.99
C ILE A 26 42.03 16.40 -2.09
N ALA A 27 41.70 17.08 -1.01
CA ALA A 27 42.67 17.57 -0.03
C ALA A 27 43.44 16.41 0.65
N GLU A 28 42.74 15.37 1.10
CA GLU A 28 43.31 14.14 1.67
C GLU A 28 44.21 13.43 0.63
N LYS A 29 43.73 13.26 -0.61
CA LYS A 29 44.47 12.63 -1.72
C LYS A 29 45.78 13.37 -2.06
N LEU A 30 45.79 14.69 -1.95
CA LEU A 30 46.95 15.53 -2.27
C LEU A 30 47.77 15.93 -1.02
N GLY A 31 47.41 15.44 0.17
CA GLY A 31 48.11 15.75 1.42
C GLY A 31 48.07 17.24 1.81
N VAL A 32 47.00 17.95 1.45
CA VAL A 32 46.86 19.40 1.71
C VAL A 32 45.57 19.75 2.43
N SER A 33 45.44 21.00 2.87
CA SER A 33 44.20 21.46 3.48
C SER A 33 43.10 21.70 2.45
N ARG A 34 41.85 21.53 2.86
CA ARG A 34 40.66 21.89 2.06
C ARG A 34 40.70 23.36 1.59
N ALA A 35 41.25 24.27 2.41
CA ALA A 35 41.39 25.68 2.06
C ALA A 35 42.31 25.88 0.84
N THR A 36 43.39 25.08 0.73
CA THR A 36 44.28 25.09 -0.43
C THR A 36 43.55 24.72 -1.71
N ILE A 37 42.69 23.68 -1.67
CA ILE A 37 41.88 23.28 -2.82
C ILE A 37 40.88 24.36 -3.20
N ILE A 38 40.16 24.95 -2.24
CA ILE A 38 39.20 26.04 -2.50
C ILE A 38 39.90 27.22 -3.19
N ARG A 39 41.06 27.63 -2.68
CA ARG A 39 41.85 28.70 -3.28
C ARG A 39 42.26 28.37 -4.70
N ARG A 40 42.76 27.15 -4.95
CA ARG A 40 43.19 26.73 -6.28
C ARG A 40 42.02 26.64 -7.28
N MET A 41 40.86 26.18 -6.84
CA MET A 41 39.64 26.21 -7.65
C MET A 41 39.24 27.64 -8.04
N ARG A 42 39.35 28.61 -7.11
CA ARG A 42 39.09 30.03 -7.40
C ARG A 42 40.11 30.60 -8.40
N GLU A 43 41.40 30.35 -8.19
CA GLU A 43 42.47 30.77 -9.10
C GLU A 43 42.27 30.24 -10.54
N PHE A 44 41.72 29.03 -10.68
CA PHE A 44 41.44 28.40 -11.97
C PHE A 44 40.03 28.66 -12.53
N GLY A 45 39.19 29.41 -11.82
CA GLY A 45 37.80 29.65 -12.21
C GLY A 45 36.94 28.39 -12.28
N ILE A 46 37.23 27.37 -11.46
CA ILE A 46 36.45 26.12 -11.43
C ILE A 46 35.20 26.34 -10.58
N PRO A 47 33.98 26.22 -11.15
CA PRO A 47 32.74 26.44 -10.40
C PRO A 47 32.57 25.36 -9.32
N THR A 48 32.05 25.77 -8.18
CA THR A 48 31.73 24.86 -7.07
C THR A 48 30.30 24.36 -7.18
N ARG A 49 30.08 23.09 -6.82
CA ARG A 49 28.75 22.51 -6.67
C ARG A 49 27.93 23.24 -5.60
N SER A 50 26.64 23.36 -5.84
CA SER A 50 25.66 23.73 -4.81
C SER A 50 25.61 22.70 -3.68
N GLN A 51 25.01 23.07 -2.55
CA GLN A 51 24.83 22.15 -1.41
C GLN A 51 24.00 20.92 -1.82
N SER A 52 22.96 21.11 -2.63
CA SER A 52 22.08 20.02 -3.10
C SER A 52 22.81 19.04 -4.02
N GLU A 53 23.63 19.53 -4.94
CA GLU A 53 24.46 18.67 -5.80
C GLU A 53 25.51 17.89 -5.01
N ALA A 54 26.18 18.56 -4.07
CA ALA A 54 27.14 17.92 -3.19
C ALA A 54 26.49 16.81 -2.35
N ASN A 55 25.30 17.08 -1.77
CA ASN A 55 24.54 16.10 -1.01
C ASN A 55 24.09 14.92 -1.88
N ARG A 56 23.60 15.18 -3.10
CA ARG A 56 23.18 14.12 -4.03
C ARG A 56 24.34 13.18 -4.36
N LEU A 57 25.50 13.73 -4.67
CA LEU A 57 26.70 12.92 -4.97
C LEU A 57 27.14 12.12 -3.74
N PHE A 58 27.20 12.75 -2.56
CA PHE A 58 27.56 12.07 -1.33
C PHE A 58 26.61 10.92 -1.01
N LEU A 59 25.29 11.15 -1.08
CA LEU A 59 24.26 10.13 -0.85
C LEU A 59 24.19 9.07 -1.96
N SER A 60 24.79 9.32 -3.13
CA SER A 60 24.86 8.33 -4.20
C SER A 60 25.96 7.30 -4.02
N LYS A 61 26.97 7.59 -3.18
CA LYS A 61 28.12 6.70 -2.95
C LYS A 61 27.69 5.36 -2.33
N PRO A 62 28.15 4.21 -2.87
CA PRO A 62 27.71 2.89 -2.42
C PRO A 62 27.87 2.67 -0.91
N GLU A 63 29.01 3.05 -0.34
CA GLU A 63 29.31 2.87 1.07
C GLU A 63 28.40 3.70 1.99
N VAL A 64 28.09 4.93 1.60
CA VAL A 64 27.15 5.80 2.33
C VAL A 64 25.74 5.22 2.27
N ARG A 65 25.33 4.75 1.08
CA ARG A 65 24.01 4.13 0.89
C ARG A 65 23.86 2.86 1.71
N GLU A 66 24.89 2.01 1.77
CA GLU A 66 24.81 0.79 2.56
C GLU A 66 24.77 1.08 4.05
N LYS A 67 25.57 2.04 4.55
CA LYS A 67 25.50 2.47 5.94
C LYS A 67 24.11 3.00 6.33
N LEU A 68 23.50 3.81 5.46
CA LEU A 68 22.13 4.30 5.67
C LEU A 68 21.10 3.16 5.65
N ARG A 69 21.25 2.19 4.74
CA ARG A 69 20.40 0.99 4.69
C ARG A 69 20.54 0.16 5.95
N GLU A 70 21.76 -0.09 6.41
CA GLU A 70 22.03 -0.85 7.63
C GLU A 70 21.41 -0.16 8.85
N SER A 71 21.60 1.15 8.98
CA SER A 71 20.97 1.96 10.01
C SER A 71 19.44 1.86 9.97
N SER A 72 18.84 1.96 8.78
CA SER A 72 17.40 1.79 8.59
C SER A 72 16.93 0.38 8.95
N ARG A 73 17.63 -0.67 8.51
CA ARG A 73 17.33 -2.06 8.87
C ARG A 73 17.40 -2.27 10.38
N ARG A 74 18.43 -1.73 11.04
CA ARG A 74 18.61 -1.78 12.49
C ARG A 74 17.44 -1.12 13.21
N TYR A 75 17.06 0.08 12.76
CA TYR A 75 15.90 0.81 13.29
C TYR A 75 14.60 0.01 13.14
N TRP A 76 14.30 -0.55 11.96
CA TRP A 76 13.07 -1.31 11.74
C TRP A 76 13.07 -2.70 12.40
N ARG A 77 14.25 -3.27 12.70
CA ARG A 77 14.39 -4.51 13.46
C ARG A 77 14.14 -4.31 14.95
N SER A 78 14.49 -3.16 15.51
CA SER A 78 14.23 -2.89 16.92
C SER A 78 12.74 -2.67 17.18
N GLU A 79 12.26 -3.23 18.30
CA GLU A 79 10.89 -3.01 18.75
C GLU A 79 10.62 -1.53 19.00
N GLU A 80 11.59 -0.84 19.64
CA GLU A 80 11.49 0.58 19.90
C GLU A 80 11.40 1.41 18.61
N GLY A 81 12.15 1.07 17.55
CA GLY A 81 12.07 1.75 16.27
C GLY A 81 10.70 1.57 15.61
N ARG A 82 10.17 0.35 15.60
CA ARG A 82 8.79 0.09 15.12
C ARG A 82 7.75 0.85 15.95
N ARG A 83 7.90 0.87 17.27
CA ARG A 83 7.01 1.61 18.18
C ARG A 83 7.06 3.09 17.88
N ARG A 84 8.25 3.71 17.80
CA ARG A 84 8.43 5.15 17.49
C ARG A 84 7.83 5.51 16.13
N ALA A 85 8.06 4.71 15.10
CA ALA A 85 7.49 4.94 13.77
C ALA A 85 5.95 4.88 13.78
N SER A 86 5.39 3.89 14.49
CA SER A 86 3.94 3.75 14.68
C SER A 86 3.37 4.91 15.51
N GLU A 87 4.02 5.29 16.61
CA GLU A 87 3.58 6.37 17.51
C GLU A 87 3.61 7.73 16.81
N PHE A 88 4.65 8.01 16.00
CA PHE A 88 4.70 9.25 15.23
C PHE A 88 3.51 9.38 14.27
N GLY A 89 3.21 8.33 13.50
CA GLY A 89 2.05 8.31 12.61
C GLY A 89 0.73 8.42 13.38
N LYS A 90 0.57 7.66 14.48
CA LYS A 90 -0.63 7.75 15.34
C LYS A 90 -0.81 9.13 15.96
N LYS A 91 0.26 9.75 16.45
CA LYS A 91 0.25 11.09 17.07
C LYS A 91 -0.13 12.15 16.04
N PHE A 92 0.44 12.09 14.84
CA PHE A 92 0.05 12.97 13.73
C PHE A 92 -1.43 12.82 13.38
N TRP A 93 -1.92 11.59 13.20
CA TRP A 93 -3.35 11.40 12.86
C TRP A 93 -4.29 11.78 14.00
N ARG A 94 -3.86 11.64 15.27
CA ARG A 94 -4.64 12.05 16.46
C ARG A 94 -4.66 13.56 16.66
N SER A 95 -3.63 14.28 16.21
CA SER A 95 -3.59 15.74 16.33
C SER A 95 -4.51 16.45 15.34
N LEU A 96 -5.00 15.75 14.31
CA LEU A 96 -5.92 16.31 13.31
C LEU A 96 -7.37 16.09 13.71
N THR A 97 -8.17 17.13 13.61
CA THR A 97 -9.64 17.04 13.63
C THR A 97 -10.16 16.27 12.41
N PRO A 98 -11.43 15.80 12.42
CA PRO A 98 -12.01 15.10 11.27
C PRO A 98 -11.94 15.91 9.96
N LYS A 99 -12.20 17.23 10.01
CA LYS A 99 -12.14 18.11 8.83
C LYS A 99 -10.72 18.29 8.30
N GLU A 100 -9.75 18.53 9.19
CA GLU A 100 -8.34 18.66 8.79
C GLU A 100 -7.79 17.34 8.22
N ARG A 101 -8.23 16.21 8.76
CA ARG A 101 -7.89 14.88 8.23
C ARG A 101 -8.42 14.71 6.81
N GLU A 102 -9.67 15.08 6.57
CA GLU A 102 -10.30 15.00 5.24
C GLU A 102 -9.58 15.91 4.23
N GLU A 103 -9.29 17.16 4.62
CA GLU A 103 -8.54 18.09 3.77
C GLU A 103 -7.11 17.61 3.49
N TYR A 104 -6.42 17.05 4.48
CA TYR A 104 -5.09 16.49 4.32
C TYR A 104 -5.08 15.29 3.35
N ILE A 105 -6.07 14.39 3.47
CA ILE A 105 -6.25 13.26 2.54
C ILE A 105 -6.54 13.78 1.13
N LYS A 106 -7.38 14.81 1.00
CA LYS A 106 -7.67 15.45 -0.29
C LYS A 106 -6.40 15.99 -0.94
N LYS A 107 -5.59 16.76 -0.20
CA LYS A 107 -4.29 17.29 -0.68
C LYS A 107 -3.31 16.18 -1.06
N LEU A 108 -3.25 15.09 -0.28
CA LEU A 108 -2.43 13.92 -0.64
C LEU A 108 -2.89 13.31 -1.96
N ARG A 109 -4.20 13.11 -2.14
CA ARG A 109 -4.78 12.56 -3.37
C ARG A 109 -4.59 13.48 -4.58
N GLU A 110 -4.58 14.79 -4.38
CA GLU A 110 -4.28 15.78 -5.44
C GLU A 110 -2.80 15.78 -5.83
N ARG A 111 -1.90 15.55 -4.87
CA ARG A 111 -0.44 15.46 -5.13
C ARG A 111 0.00 14.13 -5.75
N CYS A 112 -0.87 13.13 -5.81
CA CYS A 112 -0.56 11.87 -6.47
C CYS A 112 -0.51 12.09 -7.99
N TRP A 113 0.71 12.28 -8.53
CA TRP A 113 0.96 12.50 -9.96
C TRP A 113 0.40 11.42 -10.89
N ASN A 114 0.09 10.23 -10.35
CA ASN A 114 -0.45 9.08 -11.07
C ASN A 114 -1.99 8.99 -10.98
N ARG A 115 -2.68 10.02 -10.49
CA ARG A 115 -4.15 10.04 -10.38
C ARG A 115 -4.79 9.87 -11.76
N GLY A 116 -5.68 8.88 -11.88
CA GLY A 116 -6.42 8.60 -13.12
C GLY A 116 -5.63 7.84 -14.18
N LEU A 117 -4.33 7.58 -13.95
CA LEU A 117 -3.50 6.79 -14.84
C LEU A 117 -3.44 5.34 -14.37
N THR A 118 -3.61 4.41 -15.31
CA THR A 118 -3.36 2.99 -15.08
C THR A 118 -2.00 2.58 -15.66
N LYS A 119 -1.62 1.32 -15.44
CA LYS A 119 -0.43 0.71 -16.08
C LYS A 119 -0.54 0.63 -17.62
N PHE A 120 -1.73 0.82 -18.17
CA PHE A 120 -1.96 0.89 -19.62
C PHE A 120 -1.81 2.32 -20.14
N ASP A 121 -2.07 3.31 -19.27
CA ASP A 121 -2.06 4.72 -19.65
C ASP A 121 -0.69 5.39 -19.42
N ASP A 122 0.18 4.84 -18.56
CA ASP A 122 1.50 5.40 -18.27
C ASP A 122 2.62 4.33 -18.20
N PRO A 123 3.70 4.47 -18.99
CA PRO A 123 4.79 3.47 -19.05
C PRO A 123 5.58 3.37 -17.73
N ARG A 124 5.62 4.43 -16.91
CA ARG A 124 6.25 4.38 -15.57
C ARG A 124 5.44 3.48 -14.64
N LEU A 125 4.10 3.56 -14.69
CA LEU A 125 3.22 2.68 -13.93
C LEU A 125 3.32 1.23 -14.41
N ALA A 126 3.44 1.00 -15.73
CA ALA A 126 3.73 -0.32 -16.29
C ALA A 126 5.04 -0.89 -15.73
N GLU A 127 6.11 -0.09 -15.71
CA GLU A 127 7.41 -0.51 -15.21
C GLU A 127 7.43 -0.77 -13.70
N ILE A 128 6.77 0.07 -12.91
CA ILE A 128 6.57 -0.17 -11.48
C ILE A 128 5.85 -1.51 -11.27
N GLY A 129 4.77 -1.75 -12.02
CA GLY A 129 4.04 -3.02 -11.99
C GLY A 129 4.92 -4.22 -12.34
N ARG A 130 5.73 -4.13 -13.39
CA ARG A 130 6.71 -5.16 -13.77
C ARG A 130 7.72 -5.45 -12.66
N LYS A 131 8.28 -4.40 -12.03
CA LYS A 131 9.25 -4.53 -10.93
C LYS A 131 8.62 -5.21 -9.71
N VAL A 132 7.41 -4.81 -9.32
CA VAL A 132 6.66 -5.43 -8.22
C VAL A 132 6.34 -6.90 -8.51
N SER A 133 5.86 -7.20 -9.72
CA SER A 133 5.59 -8.57 -10.16
C SER A 133 6.85 -9.45 -10.09
N LYS A 134 7.98 -8.97 -10.64
CA LYS A 134 9.28 -9.67 -10.57
C LYS A 134 9.72 -9.92 -9.12
N ALA A 135 9.56 -8.93 -8.24
CA ALA A 135 9.96 -9.05 -6.84
C ALA A 135 9.08 -10.00 -6.01
N ASN A 136 7.82 -10.19 -6.41
CA ASN A 136 6.85 -11.06 -5.74
C ASN A 136 6.75 -12.46 -6.36
N LYS A 137 7.31 -12.68 -7.56
CA LYS A 137 7.29 -13.97 -8.25
C LYS A 137 7.88 -15.06 -7.35
N GLY A 138 7.12 -16.13 -7.13
CA GLY A 138 7.52 -17.28 -6.31
C GLY A 138 7.42 -17.08 -4.80
N LYS A 139 7.18 -15.86 -4.30
CA LYS A 139 6.95 -15.64 -2.86
C LYS A 139 5.51 -16.03 -2.52
N PRO A 140 5.30 -17.00 -1.61
CA PRO A 140 3.96 -17.33 -1.17
C PRO A 140 3.33 -16.10 -0.51
N SER A 141 2.05 -15.86 -0.76
CA SER A 141 1.30 -14.94 0.09
C SER A 141 1.31 -15.49 1.52
N TRP A 142 1.31 -14.62 2.53
CA TRP A 142 1.39 -15.03 3.93
C TRP A 142 0.24 -15.96 4.37
N ASN A 143 -0.86 -15.97 3.63
CA ASN A 143 -2.04 -16.81 3.83
C ASN A 143 -2.06 -18.07 2.92
N LYS A 144 -1.01 -18.32 2.13
CA LYS A 144 -0.97 -19.48 1.22
C LYS A 144 -1.03 -20.78 2.02
N GLY A 145 -2.01 -21.63 1.74
CA GLY A 145 -2.23 -22.90 2.45
C GLY A 145 -2.92 -22.76 3.82
N LEU A 146 -3.30 -21.54 4.22
CA LEU A 146 -4.07 -21.30 5.43
C LEU A 146 -5.55 -21.15 5.09
N THR A 147 -6.39 -21.81 5.88
CA THR A 147 -7.85 -21.72 5.80
C THR A 147 -8.40 -21.01 7.05
N LYS A 148 -9.69 -20.67 7.05
CA LYS A 148 -10.34 -20.10 8.24
C LYS A 148 -10.44 -21.12 9.39
N GLU A 149 -10.33 -22.40 9.08
CA GLU A 149 -10.27 -23.51 10.02
C GLU A 149 -8.87 -23.66 10.62
N THR A 150 -7.82 -23.30 9.88
CA THR A 150 -6.42 -23.54 10.27
C THR A 150 -5.64 -22.29 10.72
N ASP A 151 -6.13 -21.06 10.48
CA ASP A 151 -5.48 -19.82 10.95
C ASP A 151 -6.50 -18.77 11.46
N GLU A 152 -6.28 -18.29 12.68
CA GLU A 152 -7.17 -17.37 13.38
C GLU A 152 -7.30 -15.99 12.70
N ARG A 153 -6.26 -15.52 11.99
CA ARG A 153 -6.30 -14.23 11.26
C ARG A 153 -7.12 -14.37 10.00
N VAL A 154 -6.97 -15.48 9.28
CA VAL A 154 -7.81 -15.82 8.12
C VAL A 154 -9.28 -15.96 8.55
N ARG A 155 -9.53 -16.62 9.70
CA ARG A 155 -10.85 -16.71 10.33
C ARG A 155 -11.44 -15.34 10.65
N LYS A 156 -10.73 -14.49 11.41
CA LYS A 156 -11.17 -13.14 11.78
C LYS A 156 -11.42 -12.25 10.57
N TYR A 157 -10.63 -12.41 9.50
CA TYR A 157 -10.83 -11.68 8.25
C TYR A 157 -12.07 -12.17 7.50
N ALA A 158 -12.28 -13.49 7.36
CA ALA A 158 -13.46 -14.08 6.74
C ALA A 158 -14.76 -13.74 7.50
N GLU A 159 -14.72 -13.80 8.84
CA GLU A 159 -15.83 -13.39 9.71
C GLU A 159 -16.17 -11.90 9.54
N LYS A 160 -15.18 -11.03 9.33
CA LYS A 160 -15.39 -9.59 9.07
C LYS A 160 -15.91 -9.30 7.67
N LEU A 161 -15.48 -10.05 6.66
CA LEU A 161 -15.85 -9.82 5.27
C LEU A 161 -17.33 -10.11 5.01
N ARG A 162 -17.87 -11.17 5.64
CA ARG A 162 -19.28 -11.57 5.51
C ARG A 162 -20.25 -10.64 6.27
N LYS A 163 -19.82 -10.06 7.40
CA LYS A 163 -20.74 -9.57 8.46
C LYS A 163 -21.44 -8.22 8.32
N ARG A 164 -21.18 -7.36 7.31
CA ARG A 164 -21.59 -5.93 7.45
C ARG A 164 -22.64 -5.37 6.51
N TYR A 165 -22.81 -5.90 5.31
CA TYR A 165 -23.71 -5.29 4.33
C TYR A 165 -24.80 -6.25 3.87
N HIS A 166 -24.42 -7.44 3.41
CA HIS A 166 -25.35 -8.48 2.97
C HIS A 166 -26.27 -8.95 4.11
N ASP A 167 -25.73 -9.30 5.28
CA ASP A 167 -26.55 -9.69 6.46
C ASP A 167 -27.56 -8.61 6.88
N LYS A 168 -27.16 -7.33 6.81
CA LYS A 168 -28.05 -6.23 7.18
C LYS A 168 -29.24 -6.15 6.21
N MET A 169 -28.98 -6.31 4.92
CA MET A 169 -30.02 -6.28 3.89
C MET A 169 -30.93 -7.51 3.96
N LEU A 170 -30.36 -8.69 4.21
CA LEU A 170 -31.12 -9.92 4.41
C LEU A 170 -32.06 -9.78 5.61
N LEU A 171 -31.55 -9.33 6.76
CA LEU A 171 -32.35 -9.13 7.97
C LEU A 171 -33.45 -8.07 7.79
N GLU A 172 -33.21 -7.01 7.02
CA GLU A 172 -34.25 -6.03 6.67
C GLU A 172 -35.38 -6.67 5.85
N GLU A 173 -35.04 -7.62 4.98
CA GLU A 173 -36.01 -8.29 4.12
C GLU A 173 -36.78 -9.41 4.83
N LEU A 174 -36.11 -10.20 5.66
CA LEU A 174 -36.78 -11.20 6.49
C LEU A 174 -37.83 -10.56 7.41
N LYS A 175 -37.58 -9.35 7.93
CA LYS A 175 -38.59 -8.58 8.69
C LYS A 175 -39.83 -8.20 7.87
N LYS A 176 -39.73 -8.12 6.53
CA LYS A 176 -40.91 -7.90 5.67
C LYS A 176 -41.69 -9.20 5.51
N PHE A 177 -41.00 -10.33 5.33
CA PHE A 177 -41.63 -11.65 5.29
C PHE A 177 -42.34 -11.98 6.61
N GLU A 178 -41.71 -11.73 7.75
CA GLU A 178 -42.33 -11.93 9.06
C GLU A 178 -43.63 -11.12 9.22
N ARG A 179 -43.64 -9.86 8.76
CA ARG A 179 -44.85 -9.02 8.73
C ARG A 179 -45.96 -9.56 7.83
N GLN A 180 -45.62 -10.39 6.84
CA GLN A 180 -46.57 -11.05 5.94
C GLN A 180 -46.97 -12.46 6.43
N GLY A 181 -46.58 -12.82 7.66
CA GLY A 181 -46.93 -14.09 8.29
C GLY A 181 -45.99 -15.26 7.97
N TYR A 182 -44.82 -15.01 7.40
CA TYR A 182 -43.82 -16.06 7.17
C TYR A 182 -42.97 -16.27 8.42
N ARG A 183 -42.61 -17.52 8.72
CA ARG A 183 -41.55 -17.85 9.69
C ARG A 183 -40.21 -17.88 8.96
N CYS A 184 -39.26 -17.04 9.36
CA CYS A 184 -37.96 -16.91 8.71
C CYS A 184 -36.83 -17.55 9.53
N ILE A 185 -35.90 -18.23 8.87
CA ILE A 185 -34.73 -18.89 9.46
C ILE A 185 -33.48 -18.45 8.67
N PRO A 186 -32.70 -17.46 9.16
CA PRO A 186 -31.50 -17.02 8.48
C PRO A 186 -30.38 -18.07 8.61
N LEU A 187 -29.64 -18.32 7.53
CA LEU A 187 -28.57 -19.32 7.49
C LEU A 187 -27.19 -18.65 7.36
N ILE A 188 -26.22 -19.11 8.15
CA ILE A 188 -24.87 -18.50 8.20
C ILE A 188 -23.87 -19.26 7.31
N LYS A 189 -24.13 -20.55 7.06
CA LYS A 189 -23.18 -21.50 6.45
C LYS A 189 -23.75 -22.38 5.33
N VAL A 190 -25.07 -22.49 5.24
CA VAL A 190 -25.77 -23.36 4.29
C VAL A 190 -26.43 -22.47 3.23
N ILE A 191 -26.51 -22.95 1.99
CA ILE A 191 -27.24 -22.34 0.88
C ILE A 191 -28.64 -22.98 0.89
N PRO A 192 -29.76 -22.23 0.96
CA PRO A 192 -29.99 -20.79 0.69
C PRO A 192 -29.53 -19.81 1.76
N ASP A 193 -29.51 -18.51 1.44
CA ASP A 193 -29.24 -17.42 2.41
C ASP A 193 -30.25 -17.40 3.57
N ALA A 194 -31.51 -17.74 3.31
CA ALA A 194 -32.50 -18.01 4.35
C ALA A 194 -33.55 -19.05 3.94
N ILE A 195 -34.21 -19.65 4.93
CA ILE A 195 -35.40 -20.48 4.72
C ILE A 195 -36.60 -19.69 5.25
N VAL A 196 -37.68 -19.60 4.47
CA VAL A 196 -38.94 -19.03 4.95
C VAL A 196 -40.07 -20.05 4.81
N ILE A 197 -40.98 -20.07 5.77
CA ILE A 197 -42.07 -21.05 5.85
C ILE A 197 -43.40 -20.31 5.98
N LYS A 198 -44.36 -20.64 5.13
CA LYS A 198 -45.73 -20.11 5.20
C LYS A 198 -46.73 -21.10 4.60
N ASP A 199 -47.88 -21.24 5.25
CA ASP A 199 -48.98 -22.10 4.80
C ASP A 199 -48.53 -23.55 4.52
N GLY A 200 -47.65 -24.08 5.36
CA GLY A 200 -47.09 -25.44 5.23
C GLY A 200 -46.02 -25.61 4.16
N LYS A 201 -45.69 -24.57 3.38
CA LYS A 201 -44.67 -24.59 2.34
C LYS A 201 -43.34 -24.01 2.82
N VAL A 202 -42.23 -24.58 2.34
CA VAL A 202 -40.85 -24.23 2.65
C VAL A 202 -40.19 -23.61 1.42
N TYR A 203 -39.70 -22.39 1.56
CA TYR A 203 -39.07 -21.63 0.48
C TYR A 203 -37.60 -21.39 0.78
N ALA A 204 -36.75 -21.55 -0.22
CA ALA A 204 -35.39 -21.03 -0.21
C ALA A 204 -35.41 -19.54 -0.56
N VAL A 205 -34.64 -18.72 0.15
CA VAL A 205 -34.50 -17.28 -0.15
C VAL A 205 -33.06 -16.96 -0.48
N GLU A 206 -32.85 -16.29 -1.61
CA GLU A 206 -31.54 -15.93 -2.13
C GLU A 206 -31.45 -14.42 -2.31
N LEU A 207 -30.42 -13.81 -1.74
CA LEU A 207 -30.18 -12.37 -1.79
C LEU A 207 -28.99 -12.06 -2.72
N GLU A 208 -29.28 -11.94 -4.01
CA GLU A 208 -28.23 -11.75 -5.02
C GLU A 208 -28.00 -10.27 -5.39
N THR A 209 -26.76 -9.97 -5.78
CA THR A 209 -26.36 -8.67 -6.32
C THR A 209 -25.97 -8.80 -7.79
N ASP A 210 -26.51 -7.90 -8.62
CA ASP A 210 -26.26 -7.77 -10.06
C ASP A 210 -26.85 -8.89 -10.94
N HIS A 211 -26.60 -10.18 -10.68
CA HIS A 211 -27.11 -11.30 -11.50
C HIS A 211 -27.52 -12.49 -10.62
N PRO A 212 -28.75 -13.03 -10.74
CA PRO A 212 -29.16 -14.23 -10.01
C PRO A 212 -28.53 -15.50 -10.60
N ASP A 213 -28.13 -16.44 -9.74
CA ASP A 213 -27.64 -17.76 -10.14
C ASP A 213 -28.81 -18.76 -10.18
N PHE A 214 -29.64 -18.69 -11.23
CA PHE A 214 -30.82 -19.56 -11.35
C PHE A 214 -30.46 -21.05 -11.42
N ASP A 215 -29.22 -21.40 -11.79
CA ASP A 215 -28.75 -22.78 -11.92
C ASP A 215 -28.39 -23.44 -10.58
N LYS A 216 -28.33 -22.66 -9.50
CA LYS A 216 -27.87 -23.08 -8.16
C LYS A 216 -28.54 -24.35 -7.62
N TYR A 217 -29.79 -24.59 -7.98
CA TYR A 217 -30.58 -25.73 -7.52
C TYR A 217 -30.87 -26.79 -8.59
N HIS A 218 -30.49 -26.57 -9.86
CA HIS A 218 -30.88 -27.42 -10.98
C HIS A 218 -30.31 -28.85 -10.91
N ASN A 219 -29.17 -29.04 -10.22
CA ASN A 219 -28.48 -30.33 -10.14
C ASN A 219 -28.69 -31.05 -8.80
N LEU A 220 -29.63 -30.61 -7.97
CA LEU A 220 -29.90 -31.30 -6.71
C LEU A 220 -30.59 -32.64 -6.95
N LYS A 221 -30.03 -33.71 -6.37
CA LYS A 221 -30.64 -35.05 -6.41
C LYS A 221 -32.02 -35.08 -5.73
N VAL A 222 -32.24 -34.22 -4.74
CA VAL A 222 -33.51 -33.99 -4.07
C VAL A 222 -33.58 -32.49 -3.75
N ASN A 223 -34.62 -31.81 -4.23
CA ASN A 223 -34.89 -30.42 -3.87
C ASN A 223 -35.79 -30.39 -2.63
N PRO A 224 -35.31 -29.91 -1.46
CA PRO A 224 -36.09 -29.88 -0.23
C PRO A 224 -37.03 -28.67 -0.12
N TYR A 225 -37.05 -27.79 -1.13
CA TYR A 225 -37.83 -26.55 -1.13
C TYR A 225 -39.00 -26.66 -2.11
N ASP A 226 -40.15 -26.11 -1.71
CA ASP A 226 -41.33 -25.98 -2.57
C ASP A 226 -41.09 -24.94 -3.67
N ASP A 227 -40.32 -23.88 -3.39
CA ASP A 227 -39.93 -22.86 -4.36
C ASP A 227 -38.71 -22.03 -3.88
N VAL A 228 -38.14 -21.20 -4.77
CA VAL A 228 -37.01 -20.30 -4.50
C VAL A 228 -37.40 -18.85 -4.74
N ILE A 229 -37.26 -18.03 -3.70
CA ILE A 229 -37.52 -16.59 -3.72
C ILE A 229 -36.20 -15.85 -3.95
N TRP A 230 -36.06 -15.27 -5.13
CA TRP A 230 -34.91 -14.46 -5.51
C TRP A 230 -35.13 -12.99 -5.18
N ILE A 231 -34.27 -12.43 -4.34
CA ILE A 231 -34.29 -11.04 -3.91
C ILE A 231 -33.11 -10.31 -4.54
N MET A 232 -33.38 -9.57 -5.61
CA MET A 232 -32.36 -8.78 -6.30
C MET A 232 -32.13 -7.44 -5.62
N LYS A 233 -30.87 -7.11 -5.31
CA LYS A 233 -30.51 -5.78 -4.78
C LYS A 233 -29.33 -5.17 -5.53
N SER A 234 -29.46 -3.89 -5.90
CA SER A 234 -28.35 -3.12 -6.47
C SER A 234 -27.44 -2.55 -5.38
N TYR A 235 -26.14 -2.80 -5.44
CA TYR A 235 -25.18 -2.15 -4.54
C TYR A 235 -25.00 -0.67 -4.90
N LYS A 236 -25.73 0.24 -4.25
CA LYS A 236 -25.45 1.68 -4.34
C LYS A 236 -24.19 1.98 -3.53
N LYS A 237 -23.03 1.97 -4.20
CA LYS A 237 -21.75 2.38 -3.61
C LYS A 237 -21.91 3.77 -3.00
N ARG A 238 -21.86 3.87 -1.67
CA ARG A 238 -21.81 5.18 -0.99
C ARG A 238 -20.58 5.90 -1.53
N ARG A 239 -20.79 7.01 -2.24
CA ARG A 239 -19.72 7.96 -2.57
C ARG A 239 -19.19 8.49 -1.23
N GLY A 240 -17.94 8.16 -0.92
CA GLY A 240 -17.19 8.63 0.24
C GLY A 240 -15.75 8.92 -0.18
#